data_AF-A0A7K1H637-F1
#
_entry.id   AF-A0A7K1H637-F1
#
_cell.length_a   1.000
_cell.length_b   1.000
_cell.length_c   1.000
_cell.angle_alpha   90.00
_cell.angle_beta   90.00
_cell.angle_gamma   90.00
#
_symmetry.space_group_name_H-M   'P 1'
#
loop_
_entity.id
_entity.type
_entity.pdbx_description
1 polymer ?
#
loop_
_entity_poly.entity_id
_entity_poly.type
_entity_poly.pdbx_seq_one_letter_code
_entity_poly.pdbx_strand_id
1 'polypeptide(L)'
;MSMRSWLAGAGLVALALGAGACGGADGTDEGSASPTTTPVATATPTPAATPDVLSGTRQVTISRIDAFEARLSLTDDGRLAEVDDDSGRQLFVPTPLTGQKYLIRAYRGAGGGKPICWQSVNPGGGRPLTVEGVACREGEPRQQFTISAADADEGFLISFDSAYLRNSPDSGLILEKLGDRPPMSSFRFNDNGPAPAWK
;
A
#
# COMPACT_ATOMS: atom_id res chain seq x y z
N MET A 1 -21.98 28.49 37.79
CA MET A 1 -20.71 29.26 37.70
C MET A 1 -20.18 28.99 36.29
N SER A 2 -20.44 29.82 35.28
CA SER A 2 -19.78 31.12 34.97
C SER A 2 -18.27 31.05 35.25
N MET A 3 -17.34 31.37 34.36
CA MET A 3 -17.33 32.23 33.16
C MET A 3 -15.87 32.16 32.62
N ARG A 4 -15.56 32.03 31.31
CA ARG A 4 -15.08 33.07 30.34
C ARG A 4 -14.00 32.41 29.46
N SER A 5 -14.11 32.26 28.13
CA SER A 5 -13.94 33.21 27.00
C SER A 5 -12.59 33.96 26.92
N TRP A 6 -12.02 34.04 25.70
CA TRP A 6 -11.40 35.18 24.96
C TRP A 6 -10.94 34.68 23.56
N LEU A 7 -11.51 35.19 22.45
CA LEU A 7 -11.00 36.21 21.48
C LEU A 7 -9.82 35.72 20.60
N ALA A 8 -10.04 35.41 19.30
CA ALA A 8 -10.15 36.31 18.13
C ALA A 8 -8.78 36.75 17.56
N GLY A 9 -8.49 36.31 16.32
CA GLY A 9 -7.35 36.75 15.52
C GLY A 9 -7.62 36.54 14.04
N ALA A 10 -8.12 37.59 13.39
CA ALA A 10 -8.30 37.69 11.94
C ALA A 10 -7.00 38.20 11.30
N GLY A 11 -6.54 37.56 10.22
CA GLY A 11 -5.45 38.04 9.37
C GLY A 11 -5.86 37.91 7.91
N LEU A 12 -5.98 39.04 7.22
CA LEU A 12 -6.51 39.21 5.87
C LEU A 12 -5.41 39.79 4.96
N VAL A 13 -5.39 39.29 3.71
CA VAL A 13 -4.94 39.88 2.43
C VAL A 13 -3.44 40.05 2.13
N ALA A 14 -3.02 39.45 1.01
CA ALA A 14 -2.32 40.14 -0.08
C ALA A 14 -2.51 39.39 -1.41
N LEU A 15 -3.39 39.91 -2.27
CA LEU A 15 -3.53 39.58 -3.69
C LEU A 15 -2.46 40.35 -4.48
N ALA A 16 -1.69 39.65 -5.33
CA ALA A 16 -0.86 40.29 -6.35
C ALA A 16 -1.41 39.93 -7.74
N LEU A 17 -1.94 40.94 -8.41
CA LEU A 17 -2.39 40.92 -9.81
C LEU A 17 -1.22 41.30 -10.71
N GLY A 18 -0.91 40.47 -11.70
CA GLY A 18 -0.01 40.81 -12.81
C GLY A 18 -0.83 41.19 -14.04
N ALA A 19 -0.72 42.46 -14.45
CA ALA A 19 -1.33 43.00 -15.67
C ALA A 19 -0.46 42.70 -16.90
N GLY A 20 -1.09 42.19 -17.96
CA GLY A 20 -0.53 42.12 -19.32
C GLY A 20 -1.50 42.80 -20.28
N ALA A 21 -1.04 43.88 -20.91
CA ALA A 21 -1.80 44.75 -21.81
C ALA A 21 -1.41 44.52 -23.28
N CYS A 22 -2.40 44.62 -24.18
CA CYS A 22 -2.40 45.03 -25.61
C CYS A 22 -3.88 44.87 -26.06
N GLY A 23 -4.70 45.90 -26.28
CA GLY A 23 -4.75 46.81 -27.44
C GLY A 23 -5.01 46.02 -28.73
N GLY A 24 -6.08 46.13 -29.53
CA GLY A 24 -7.27 46.98 -29.62
C GLY A 24 -7.61 47.09 -31.12
N ALA A 25 -8.87 46.83 -31.55
CA ALA A 25 -9.50 47.35 -32.79
C ALA A 25 -10.92 46.77 -32.99
N ASP A 26 -11.87 47.68 -33.24
CA ASP A 26 -13.25 47.42 -33.68
C ASP A 26 -13.33 46.74 -35.05
N GLY A 27 -14.37 45.92 -35.24
CA GLY A 27 -14.77 45.36 -36.52
C GLY A 27 -16.04 44.52 -36.40
N THR A 28 -17.18 45.12 -36.74
CA THR A 28 -18.46 44.45 -37.00
C THR A 28 -18.34 43.54 -38.22
N ASP A 29 -18.70 42.26 -38.11
CA ASP A 29 -19.56 41.56 -39.10
C ASP A 29 -19.93 40.13 -38.66
N GLU A 30 -21.19 39.77 -38.90
CA GLU A 30 -21.74 38.42 -38.79
C GLU A 30 -21.03 37.45 -39.76
N GLY A 31 -20.61 36.30 -39.25
CA GLY A 31 -20.01 35.24 -40.05
C GLY A 31 -19.94 33.91 -39.30
N SER A 32 -20.96 33.08 -39.49
CA SER A 32 -21.05 31.69 -39.05
C SER A 32 -19.84 30.87 -39.53
N ALA A 33 -19.01 30.38 -38.61
CA ALA A 33 -18.12 29.24 -38.84
C ALA A 33 -17.84 28.53 -37.50
N SER A 34 -18.39 27.33 -37.33
CA SER A 34 -18.09 26.44 -36.21
C SER A 34 -16.62 26.00 -36.25
N PRO A 35 -15.86 26.06 -35.14
CA PRO A 35 -14.58 25.39 -35.06
C PRO A 35 -14.82 23.88 -34.95
N THR A 36 -14.52 23.14 -36.03
CA THR A 36 -14.38 21.69 -35.98
C THR A 36 -13.19 21.37 -35.07
N THR A 37 -13.49 21.02 -33.83
CA THR A 37 -12.52 20.50 -32.86
C THR A 37 -12.17 19.08 -33.27
N THR A 38 -10.96 18.89 -33.80
CA THR A 38 -10.40 17.55 -34.00
C THR A 38 -10.29 16.86 -32.64
N PRO A 39 -10.93 15.69 -32.42
CA PRO A 39 -10.83 15.02 -31.14
C PRO A 39 -9.38 14.57 -30.93
N VAL A 40 -8.75 15.10 -29.88
CA VAL A 40 -7.48 14.58 -29.38
C VAL A 40 -7.76 13.16 -28.89
N ALA A 41 -7.25 12.17 -29.63
CA ALA A 41 -7.31 10.78 -29.22
C ALA A 41 -6.65 10.66 -27.84
N THR A 42 -7.47 10.48 -26.81
CA THR A 42 -7.01 10.19 -25.47
C THR A 42 -6.35 8.83 -25.54
N ALA A 43 -5.02 8.80 -25.49
CA ALA A 43 -4.27 7.55 -25.39
C ALA A 43 -4.78 6.81 -24.14
N THR A 44 -5.38 5.65 -24.35
CA THR A 44 -5.77 4.78 -23.25
C THR A 44 -4.49 4.35 -22.53
N PRO A 45 -4.36 4.54 -21.22
CA PRO A 45 -3.17 4.13 -20.50
C PRO A 45 -3.04 2.60 -20.61
N THR A 46 -1.92 2.12 -21.14
CA THR A 46 -1.56 0.71 -21.09
C THR A 46 -1.48 0.28 -19.62
N PRO A 47 -2.14 -0.81 -19.21
CA PRO A 47 -2.00 -1.34 -17.86
C PRO A 47 -0.52 -1.58 -17.55
N ALA A 48 -0.03 -1.02 -16.44
CA ALA A 48 1.32 -1.30 -15.98
C ALA A 48 1.47 -2.80 -15.71
N ALA A 49 2.57 -3.40 -16.16
CA ALA A 49 2.84 -4.80 -15.93
C ALA A 49 3.00 -5.08 -14.42
N THR A 50 2.39 -6.16 -13.93
CA THR A 50 2.58 -6.61 -12.55
C THR A 50 4.08 -6.93 -12.31
N PRO A 51 4.71 -6.38 -11.25
CA PRO A 51 6.09 -6.71 -10.90
C PRO A 51 6.31 -8.22 -10.72
N ASP A 52 7.47 -8.74 -11.14
CA ASP A 52 7.76 -10.19 -11.12
C ASP A 52 7.67 -10.78 -9.70
N VAL A 53 8.08 -10.02 -8.68
CA VAL A 53 7.96 -10.40 -7.26
C VAL A 53 6.51 -10.61 -6.78
N LEU A 54 5.51 -10.14 -7.54
CA LEU A 54 4.08 -10.31 -7.28
C LEU A 54 3.43 -11.35 -8.20
N SER A 55 4.20 -12.06 -9.03
CA SER A 55 3.67 -13.03 -10.00
C SER A 55 3.22 -14.36 -9.39
N GLY A 56 3.56 -14.63 -8.12
CA GLY A 56 3.41 -15.94 -7.49
C GLY A 56 4.46 -16.97 -7.91
N THR A 57 5.39 -16.61 -8.80
CA THR A 57 6.47 -17.50 -9.27
C THR A 57 7.82 -17.17 -8.64
N ARG A 58 7.89 -16.11 -7.83
CA ARG A 58 9.08 -15.67 -7.10
C ARG A 58 8.87 -15.80 -5.60
N GLN A 59 9.91 -16.20 -4.90
CA GLN A 59 9.95 -16.16 -3.44
C GLN A 59 10.72 -14.93 -2.97
N VAL A 60 10.26 -14.31 -1.89
CA VAL A 60 10.82 -13.06 -1.38
C VAL A 60 11.02 -13.13 0.13
N THR A 61 12.00 -12.38 0.63
CA THR A 61 11.99 -11.91 2.02
C THR A 61 11.44 -10.49 2.04
N ILE A 62 10.67 -10.13 3.07
CA ILE A 62 10.02 -8.82 3.18
C ILE A 62 10.69 -8.04 4.30
N SER A 63 11.13 -6.81 4.03
CA SER A 63 11.71 -5.92 5.04
C SER A 63 11.03 -4.57 4.98
N ARG A 64 10.79 -3.93 6.12
CA ARG A 64 10.31 -2.54 6.13
C ARG A 64 11.46 -1.63 5.66
N ILE A 65 11.16 -0.63 4.83
CA ILE A 65 12.20 0.20 4.17
C ILE A 65 13.04 1.01 5.17
N ASP A 66 12.41 1.50 6.25
CA ASP A 66 13.07 2.27 7.31
C ASP A 66 13.55 1.39 8.49
N ALA A 67 13.45 0.06 8.36
CA ALA A 67 14.05 -0.87 9.31
C ALA A 67 15.47 -1.25 8.87
N PHE A 68 16.45 -1.10 9.77
CA PHE A 68 17.86 -1.30 9.45
C PHE A 68 18.22 -2.77 9.16
N GLU A 69 17.63 -3.72 9.91
CA GLU A 69 17.91 -5.16 9.74
C GLU A 69 16.67 -6.06 9.88
N ALA A 70 15.54 -5.50 10.36
CA ALA A 70 14.37 -6.29 10.66
C ALA A 70 13.64 -6.76 9.39
N ARG A 71 13.33 -8.06 9.36
CA ARG A 71 12.55 -8.70 8.30
C ARG A 71 11.26 -9.26 8.87
N LEU A 72 10.27 -9.45 8.02
CA LEU A 72 9.02 -10.05 8.42
C LEU A 72 9.19 -11.56 8.60
N SER A 73 8.64 -12.09 9.69
CA SER A 73 8.55 -13.53 9.93
C SER A 73 7.29 -13.86 10.74
N LEU A 74 6.75 -15.05 10.53
CA LEU A 74 5.74 -15.66 11.38
C LEU A 74 6.46 -16.33 12.55
N THR A 75 6.29 -15.78 13.75
CA THR A 75 6.86 -16.27 14.99
C THR A 75 6.27 -17.63 15.40
N ASP A 76 6.85 -18.25 16.43
CA ASP A 76 6.44 -19.59 16.89
C ASP A 76 4.99 -19.63 17.41
N ASP A 77 4.48 -18.50 17.93
CA ASP A 77 3.07 -18.31 18.30
C ASP A 77 2.15 -18.10 17.08
N GLY A 78 2.72 -18.04 15.87
CA GLY A 78 2.01 -17.91 14.60
C GLY A 78 1.74 -16.47 14.18
N ARG A 79 2.13 -15.47 14.97
CA ARG A 79 1.92 -14.05 14.64
C ARG A 79 2.97 -13.53 13.66
N LEU A 80 2.60 -12.62 12.78
CA LEU A 80 3.56 -11.90 11.95
C LEU A 80 4.25 -10.81 12.77
N ALA A 81 5.57 -10.75 12.71
CA ALA A 81 6.39 -9.76 13.41
C ALA A 81 7.57 -9.29 12.55
N GLU A 82 8.19 -8.19 12.97
CA GLU A 82 9.52 -7.80 12.54
C GLU A 82 10.54 -8.49 13.46
N VAL A 83 11.49 -9.22 12.88
CA VAL A 83 12.53 -9.98 13.58
C VAL A 83 13.91 -9.66 12.99
N ASP A 84 14.93 -9.66 13.83
CA ASP A 84 16.33 -9.38 13.48
C ASP A 84 17.24 -10.63 13.51
N ASP A 85 16.70 -11.77 13.95
CA ASP A 85 17.39 -13.05 13.98
C ASP A 85 17.28 -13.83 12.65
N ASP A 86 17.80 -15.06 12.63
CA ASP A 86 17.77 -15.91 11.44
C ASP A 86 16.34 -16.31 11.00
N SER A 87 15.32 -16.18 11.87
CA SER A 87 13.92 -16.42 11.47
C SER A 87 13.43 -15.39 10.44
N GLY A 88 14.10 -14.22 10.34
CA GLY A 88 13.85 -13.20 9.32
C GLY A 88 14.19 -13.66 7.89
N ARG A 89 14.80 -14.84 7.73
CA ARG A 89 15.02 -15.49 6.42
C ARG A 89 13.78 -16.22 5.90
N GLN A 90 12.63 -16.08 6.56
CA GLN A 90 11.39 -16.69 6.10
C GLN A 90 11.05 -16.22 4.68
N LEU A 91 10.71 -17.19 3.84
CA LEU A 91 10.37 -16.94 2.44
C LEU A 91 8.86 -16.84 2.27
N PHE A 92 8.44 -15.81 1.56
CA PHE A 92 7.06 -15.55 1.20
C PHE A 92 6.87 -15.60 -0.32
N VAL A 93 5.70 -16.03 -0.77
CA VAL A 93 5.32 -16.02 -2.18
C VAL A 93 3.99 -15.26 -2.30
N PRO A 94 4.02 -13.97 -2.70
CA PRO A 94 2.82 -13.22 -3.03
C PRO A 94 2.20 -13.83 -4.29
N THR A 95 1.09 -14.54 -4.10
CA THR A 95 0.39 -15.22 -5.20
C THR A 95 -0.82 -14.38 -5.61
N PRO A 96 -0.88 -13.89 -6.86
CA PRO A 96 -1.97 -13.05 -7.32
C PRO A 96 -3.27 -13.83 -7.37
N LEU A 97 -4.35 -13.14 -7.01
CA LEU A 97 -5.75 -13.53 -7.21
C LEU A 97 -6.36 -12.62 -8.28
N THR A 98 -7.69 -12.58 -8.36
CA THR A 98 -8.38 -11.62 -9.23
C THR A 98 -8.19 -10.18 -8.73
N GLY A 99 -7.82 -9.26 -9.62
CA GLY A 99 -7.57 -7.86 -9.29
C GLY A 99 -6.22 -7.65 -8.59
N GLN A 100 -6.14 -6.65 -7.70
CA GLN A 100 -4.92 -6.35 -6.90
C GLN A 100 -4.89 -7.14 -5.58
N LYS A 101 -5.47 -8.34 -5.57
CA LYS A 101 -5.56 -9.20 -4.38
C LYS A 101 -4.52 -10.31 -4.44
N TYR A 102 -4.01 -10.69 -3.29
CA TYR A 102 -2.93 -11.66 -3.15
C TYR A 102 -3.17 -12.55 -1.94
N LEU A 103 -2.84 -13.84 -2.08
CA LEU A 103 -2.48 -14.68 -0.94
C LEU A 103 -0.99 -14.48 -0.67
N ILE A 104 -0.62 -14.24 0.58
CA ILE A 104 0.78 -14.19 0.97
C ILE A 104 1.12 -15.53 1.62
N ARG A 105 1.79 -16.39 0.86
CA ARG A 105 2.11 -17.76 1.25
C ARG A 105 3.48 -17.78 1.92
N ALA A 106 3.56 -18.16 3.18
CA ALA A 106 4.77 -18.25 3.97
C ALA A 106 5.27 -19.70 4.03
N TYR A 107 6.55 -19.88 3.75
CA TYR A 107 7.25 -21.16 3.83
C TYR A 107 8.16 -21.17 5.06
N ARG A 108 8.11 -22.25 5.84
CA ARG A 108 9.04 -22.43 6.96
C ARG A 108 10.37 -22.99 6.44
N GLY A 109 11.48 -22.56 7.04
CA GLY A 109 12.83 -22.96 6.61
C GLY A 109 13.18 -22.44 5.21
N ALA A 110 14.08 -23.13 4.50
CA ALA A 110 14.61 -22.73 3.19
C ALA A 110 13.62 -22.88 2.00
N GLY A 111 12.32 -22.60 2.20
CA GLY A 111 11.31 -22.64 1.13
C GLY A 111 10.68 -24.01 0.89
N GLY A 112 10.81 -24.96 1.82
CA GLY A 112 10.25 -26.30 1.69
C GLY A 112 8.84 -26.45 2.30
N GLY A 113 8.13 -27.51 1.89
CA GLY A 113 6.90 -27.96 2.53
C GLY A 113 5.62 -27.21 2.14
N LYS A 114 4.51 -27.58 2.79
CA LYS A 114 3.21 -26.95 2.56
C LYS A 114 3.21 -25.55 3.19
N PRO A 115 2.94 -24.48 2.42
CA PRO A 115 2.91 -23.15 2.97
C PRO A 115 1.70 -22.95 3.89
N ILE A 116 1.86 -21.99 4.80
CA ILE A 116 0.77 -21.35 5.53
C ILE A 116 0.51 -19.97 4.89
N CYS A 117 -0.71 -19.47 4.98
CA CYS A 117 -1.07 -18.17 4.44
C CYS A 117 -1.26 -17.17 5.56
N TRP A 118 -0.91 -15.92 5.28
CA TRP A 118 -1.28 -14.81 6.14
C TRP A 118 -2.80 -14.71 6.25
N GLN A 119 -3.29 -14.42 7.45
CA GLN A 119 -4.68 -14.12 7.73
C GLN A 119 -4.75 -12.92 8.67
N SER A 120 -5.59 -11.94 8.32
CA SER A 120 -5.94 -10.85 9.23
C SER A 120 -6.79 -11.38 10.39
N VAL A 121 -6.38 -11.03 11.61
CA VAL A 121 -7.04 -11.42 12.85
C VAL A 121 -7.43 -10.17 13.63
N ASN A 122 -8.71 -10.08 13.97
CA ASN A 122 -9.22 -9.12 14.93
C ASN A 122 -9.28 -9.77 16.31
N PRO A 123 -8.34 -9.45 17.21
CA PRO A 123 -8.35 -10.02 18.56
C PRO A 123 -9.51 -9.46 19.42
N GLY A 124 -10.21 -8.41 18.99
CA GLY A 124 -11.30 -7.77 19.73
C GLY A 124 -10.83 -6.92 20.91
N GLY A 125 -11.76 -6.31 21.64
CA GLY A 125 -11.46 -5.54 22.86
C GLY A 125 -10.67 -4.25 22.62
N GLY A 126 -10.83 -3.61 21.45
CA GLY A 126 -10.11 -2.39 21.09
C GLY A 126 -8.63 -2.59 20.72
N ARG A 127 -8.16 -3.85 20.69
CA ARG A 127 -6.80 -4.19 20.26
C ARG A 127 -6.66 -4.06 18.74
N PRO A 128 -5.46 -3.72 18.24
CA PRO A 128 -5.22 -3.58 16.80
C PRO A 128 -5.39 -4.90 16.05
N LEU A 129 -5.70 -4.80 14.76
CA LEU A 129 -5.69 -5.96 13.86
C LEU A 129 -4.25 -6.47 13.73
N THR A 130 -4.10 -7.79 13.65
CA THR A 130 -2.80 -8.45 13.49
C THR A 130 -2.85 -9.40 12.31
N VAL A 131 -1.70 -9.94 11.93
CA VAL A 131 -1.60 -10.98 10.89
C VAL A 131 -1.07 -12.24 11.55
N GLU A 132 -1.69 -13.37 11.24
CA GLU A 132 -1.28 -14.70 11.71
C GLU A 132 -1.10 -15.66 10.54
N GLY A 133 -0.34 -16.72 10.76
CA GLY A 133 -0.15 -17.82 9.81
C GLY A 133 -1.17 -18.94 10.00
N VAL A 134 -1.94 -19.24 8.96
CA VAL A 134 -2.97 -20.30 8.99
C VAL A 134 -2.92 -21.18 7.74
N ALA A 135 -3.71 -22.25 7.68
CA ALA A 135 -3.82 -23.03 6.45
C ALA A 135 -4.37 -22.18 5.28
N CYS A 136 -3.67 -22.23 4.15
CA CYS A 136 -4.07 -21.52 2.93
C CYS A 136 -5.45 -21.94 2.41
N ARG A 137 -6.30 -20.96 2.15
CA ARG A 137 -7.64 -21.09 1.55
C ARG A 137 -7.89 -19.90 0.63
N GLU A 138 -7.87 -20.12 -0.68
CA GLU A 138 -7.93 -19.02 -1.64
C GLU A 138 -9.23 -18.20 -1.55
N GLY A 139 -10.33 -18.87 -1.22
CA GLY A 139 -11.64 -18.24 -1.02
C GLY A 139 -11.87 -17.61 0.37
N GLU A 140 -10.91 -17.67 1.30
CA GLU A 140 -11.05 -17.04 2.63
C GLU A 140 -10.73 -15.55 2.53
N PRO A 141 -11.71 -14.63 2.69
CA PRO A 141 -11.48 -13.21 2.48
C PRO A 141 -10.42 -12.63 3.41
N ARG A 142 -10.31 -13.14 4.65
CA ARG A 142 -9.30 -12.69 5.63
C ARG A 142 -7.86 -13.03 5.22
N GLN A 143 -7.65 -13.88 4.22
CA GLN A 143 -6.34 -14.21 3.66
C GLN A 143 -6.01 -13.39 2.39
N GLN A 144 -6.93 -12.56 1.90
CA GLN A 144 -6.79 -11.82 0.65
C GLN A 144 -6.33 -10.38 0.91
N PHE A 145 -5.03 -10.17 0.84
CA PHE A 145 -4.38 -8.88 1.02
C PHE A 145 -4.33 -8.11 -0.29
N THR A 146 -4.35 -6.78 -0.20
CA THR A 146 -3.99 -5.91 -1.32
C THR A 146 -2.52 -5.55 -1.22
N ILE A 147 -1.80 -5.60 -2.34
CA ILE A 147 -0.42 -5.13 -2.45
C ILE A 147 -0.38 -4.08 -3.56
N SER A 148 0.09 -2.88 -3.23
CA SER A 148 0.22 -1.77 -4.19
C SER A 148 1.60 -1.14 -4.11
N ALA A 149 2.03 -0.48 -5.18
CA ALA A 149 3.25 0.33 -5.14
C ALA A 149 3.11 1.47 -4.12
N ALA A 150 4.21 1.82 -3.45
CA ALA A 150 4.32 3.04 -2.67
C ALA A 150 4.71 4.22 -3.59
N ASP A 151 4.21 5.42 -3.31
CA ASP A 151 4.34 6.59 -4.21
C ASP A 151 5.76 7.18 -4.30
N ALA A 152 6.66 6.84 -3.38
CA ALA A 152 7.95 7.53 -3.21
C ALA A 152 9.20 6.64 -3.21
N ASP A 153 9.06 5.31 -3.17
CA ASP A 153 10.18 4.36 -3.11
C ASP A 153 9.82 3.07 -3.85
N GLU A 154 10.82 2.28 -4.25
CA GLU A 154 10.68 0.89 -4.77
C GLU A 154 10.14 -0.08 -3.68
N GLY A 155 9.00 0.27 -3.10
CA GLY A 155 8.37 -0.37 -1.97
C GLY A 155 6.91 -0.69 -2.26
N PHE A 156 6.37 -1.55 -1.41
CA PHE A 156 4.99 -1.98 -1.46
C PHE A 156 4.26 -1.61 -0.18
N LEU A 157 3.02 -1.20 -0.34
CA LEU A 157 2.05 -1.10 0.74
C LEU A 157 1.27 -2.41 0.77
N ILE A 158 1.13 -2.99 1.96
CA ILE A 158 0.34 -4.20 2.18
C ILE A 158 -0.88 -3.81 3.01
N SER A 159 -2.09 -4.17 2.57
CA SER A 159 -3.31 -3.82 3.28
C SER A 159 -4.37 -4.92 3.27
N PHE A 160 -5.28 -4.84 4.23
CA PHE A 160 -6.48 -5.65 4.36
C PHE A 160 -7.64 -4.75 4.80
N ASP A 161 -8.76 -4.75 4.05
CA ASP A 161 -9.93 -3.90 4.34
C ASP A 161 -9.58 -2.43 4.65
N SER A 162 -8.70 -1.84 3.82
CA SER A 162 -8.18 -0.46 3.99
C SER A 162 -7.37 -0.21 5.27
N ALA A 163 -7.05 -1.27 6.04
CA ALA A 163 -6.07 -1.23 7.11
C ALA A 163 -4.69 -1.62 6.55
N TYR A 164 -3.70 -0.77 6.74
CA TYR A 164 -2.35 -0.93 6.20
C TYR A 164 -1.44 -1.57 7.23
N LEU A 165 -0.58 -2.47 6.76
CA LEU A 165 0.44 -3.09 7.58
C LEU A 165 1.44 -2.00 7.99
N ARG A 166 1.72 -1.90 9.28
CA ARG A 166 2.66 -0.93 9.82
C ARG A 166 3.30 -1.40 11.10
N ASN A 167 4.46 -0.85 11.41
CA ASN A 167 5.04 -0.97 12.74
C ASN A 167 4.38 0.07 13.68
N SER A 168 4.00 -0.39 14.87
CA SER A 168 3.56 0.41 16.00
C SER A 168 4.54 0.24 17.16
N PRO A 169 5.00 1.33 17.81
CA PRO A 169 5.89 1.24 18.97
C PRO A 169 5.33 0.37 20.11
N ASP A 170 4.01 0.41 20.32
CA ASP A 170 3.37 -0.23 21.48
C ASP A 170 2.85 -1.64 21.18
N SER A 171 2.68 -1.98 19.90
CA SER A 171 2.01 -3.22 19.48
C SER A 171 2.78 -4.01 18.43
N GLY A 172 3.99 -3.55 18.08
CA GLY A 172 4.78 -4.10 16.99
C GLY A 172 4.05 -4.03 15.65
N LEU A 173 4.21 -5.05 14.81
CA LEU A 173 3.58 -5.10 13.50
C LEU A 173 2.07 -5.32 13.60
N ILE A 174 1.27 -4.41 13.03
CA ILE A 174 -0.20 -4.41 13.07
C ILE A 174 -0.80 -3.98 11.73
N LEU A 175 -2.10 -4.19 11.55
CA LEU A 175 -2.90 -3.58 10.48
C LEU A 175 -3.71 -2.42 11.07
N GLU A 176 -3.61 -1.22 10.49
CA GLU A 176 -4.35 -0.05 10.98
C GLU A 176 -4.96 0.77 9.84
N LYS A 177 -6.22 1.21 10.02
CA LYS A 177 -6.88 2.10 9.06
C LYS A 177 -6.23 3.47 9.11
N LEU A 178 -5.97 4.05 7.94
CA LEU A 178 -5.42 5.39 7.86
C LEU A 178 -6.46 6.42 8.35
N GLY A 179 -6.03 7.32 9.22
CA GLY A 179 -6.73 8.56 9.52
C GLY A 179 -6.28 9.69 8.59
N ASP A 180 -6.47 10.94 9.02
CA ASP A 180 -6.24 12.13 8.20
C ASP A 180 -4.75 12.48 7.93
N ARG A 181 -3.79 11.70 8.46
CA ARG A 181 -2.35 11.84 8.15
C ARG A 181 -1.65 10.48 8.13
N PRO A 182 -0.78 10.19 7.14
CA PRO A 182 0.03 8.97 7.16
C PRO A 182 1.28 9.18 8.02
N PRO A 183 1.76 8.12 8.67
CA PRO A 183 2.71 7.30 7.92
C PRO A 183 2.17 5.91 7.62
N MET A 184 2.37 5.49 6.37
CA MET A 184 2.32 4.09 5.98
C MET A 184 3.73 3.53 6.10
N SER A 185 3.87 2.32 6.61
CA SER A 185 5.12 1.58 6.42
C SER A 185 5.15 1.02 5.01
N SER A 186 6.24 1.29 4.30
CA SER A 186 6.52 0.69 3.00
C SER A 186 7.47 -0.49 3.18
N PHE A 187 7.25 -1.55 2.39
CA PHE A 187 7.99 -2.80 2.50
C PHE A 187 8.72 -3.10 1.20
N ARG A 188 9.99 -3.48 1.30
CA ARG A 188 10.78 -3.98 0.18
C ARG A 188 10.62 -5.49 0.07
N PHE A 189 10.38 -5.96 -1.14
CA PHE A 189 10.32 -7.38 -1.44
C PHE A 189 11.65 -7.77 -2.09
N ASN A 190 12.52 -8.41 -1.33
CA ASN A 190 13.82 -8.84 -1.82
C ASN A 190 13.66 -10.21 -2.47
N ASP A 191 13.84 -10.28 -3.79
CA ASP A 191 13.75 -11.50 -4.58
C ASP A 191 14.82 -12.52 -4.17
N ASN A 192 14.38 -13.74 -3.86
CA ASN A 192 15.21 -14.87 -3.46
C ASN A 192 15.11 -16.03 -4.47
N GLY A 193 14.75 -15.72 -5.71
CA GLY A 193 14.70 -16.67 -6.82
C GLY A 193 13.31 -17.26 -7.08
N PRO A 194 13.24 -18.38 -7.81
CA PRO A 194 12.00 -19.06 -8.13
C PRO A 194 11.29 -19.56 -6.87
N ALA A 195 9.96 -19.45 -6.85
CA ALA A 195 9.13 -20.05 -5.84
C ALA A 195 9.20 -21.60 -5.93
N PRO A 196 9.01 -22.31 -4.81
CA PRO A 196 8.97 -23.77 -4.80
C PRO A 196 7.86 -24.28 -5.73
N ALA A 197 8.15 -25.31 -6.53
CA ALA A 197 7.13 -25.95 -7.36
C ALA A 197 6.09 -26.67 -6.49
N TRP A 198 4.80 -26.41 -6.75
CA TRP A 198 3.71 -27.06 -6.04
C TRP A 198 3.55 -28.46 -6.59
N LYS A 199 3.70 -29.49 -5.74
CA LYS A 199 3.43 -30.89 -6.07
C LYS A 199 2.10 -31.31 -5.45
#